data_AF-A0A7W7ZHV2-F1
#
_entry.id   AF-A0A7W7ZHV2-F1
#
_cell.length_a   1.000
_cell.length_b   1.000
_cell.length_c   1.000
_cell.angle_alpha   90.00
_cell.angle_beta   90.00
_cell.angle_gamma   90.00
#
_symmetry.space_group_name_H-M   'P 1'
#
loop_
_entity.id
_entity.type
_entity.pdbx_description
1 polymer ?
#
loop_
_entity_poly.entity_id
_entity_poly.type
_entity_poly.pdbx_seq_one_letter_code
_entity_poly.pdbx_strand_id
1 'polypeptide(L)' 'MITELLPETIRQPALCGDLDRERRERAWKAMDKLNATLGRDTVRTLGAGPKNAAWKLRAEDRSPRWTTRWDELPRVRSN' A
#
# COMPACT_ATOMS: atom_id res chain seq x y z
N MET A 1 2.73 12.80 -14.70
CA MET A 1 1.57 12.34 -15.51
C MET A 1 1.97 10.98 -16.08
N ILE A 2 1.24 9.90 -15.78
CA ILE A 2 1.59 8.55 -16.25
C ILE A 2 0.86 8.34 -17.58
N THR A 3 1.53 8.65 -18.68
CA THR A 3 0.94 8.60 -20.04
C THR A 3 1.15 7.26 -20.74
N GLU A 4 1.94 6.35 -20.16
CA GLU A 4 2.33 5.07 -20.79
C GLU A 4 1.74 3.85 -20.07
N LEU A 5 0.48 3.94 -19.67
CA LEU A 5 -0.22 2.76 -19.16
C LEU A 5 -0.49 1.80 -20.33
N LEU A 6 0.12 0.63 -20.27
CA LEU A 6 -0.17 -0.46 -21.18
C LEU A 6 -1.50 -1.13 -20.80
N PRO A 7 -2.23 -1.69 -21.78
CA PRO A 7 -3.43 -2.46 -21.51
C PRO A 7 -3.12 -3.64 -20.58
N GLU A 8 -4.08 -4.00 -19.72
CA GLU A 8 -3.94 -5.06 -18.70
C GLU A 8 -3.53 -6.42 -19.29
N THR A 9 -3.80 -6.63 -20.57
CA THR A 9 -3.40 -7.80 -21.35
C THR A 9 -1.88 -7.98 -21.37
N ILE A 10 -1.11 -6.89 -21.36
CA ILE A 10 0.36 -6.91 -21.35
C ILE A 10 0.83 -6.97 -19.90
N ARG A 11 1.02 -8.18 -19.39
CA ARG A 11 1.47 -8.44 -18.02
C ARG A 11 2.97 -8.77 -18.00
N GLN A 12 3.68 -8.23 -17.01
CA GLN A 12 5.06 -8.62 -16.77
C GLN A 12 5.14 -10.13 -16.48
N PRO A 13 6.01 -10.87 -17.18
CA PRO A 13 6.28 -12.27 -16.88
C PRO A 13 6.90 -12.39 -15.48
N ALA A 14 6.76 -13.56 -14.89
CA ALA A 14 7.37 -13.83 -13.60
C ALA A 14 8.90 -13.80 -13.73
N LEU A 15 9.57 -13.14 -12.79
CA LEU A 15 11.03 -13.17 -12.73
C LEU A 15 11.55 -14.60 -12.44
N CYS A 16 10.80 -15.39 -11.68
CA CYS A 16 11.13 -16.77 -11.33
C CYS A 16 9.87 -17.66 -11.31
N GLY A 17 9.92 -18.78 -12.03
CA GLY A 17 8.91 -19.84 -12.02
C GLY A 17 7.56 -19.50 -12.67
N ASP A 18 6.63 -20.45 -12.63
CA ASP A 18 5.27 -20.27 -13.14
C ASP A 18 4.35 -19.64 -12.09
N LEU A 19 3.65 -18.57 -12.50
CA LEU A 19 2.64 -17.93 -11.68
C LEU A 19 1.26 -18.43 -12.07
N ASP A 20 0.68 -19.31 -11.26
CA ASP A 20 -0.74 -19.62 -11.32
C ASP A 20 -1.55 -18.41 -10.82
N ARG A 21 -1.86 -17.51 -11.76
CA ARG A 21 -2.49 -16.21 -11.50
C ARG A 21 -3.96 -16.35 -11.12
N GLU A 22 -4.69 -17.29 -11.73
CA GLU A 22 -6.10 -17.50 -11.43
C GLU A 22 -6.30 -18.00 -10.01
N ARG A 23 -5.45 -18.94 -9.57
CA ARG A 23 -5.47 -19.39 -8.18
C ARG A 23 -5.10 -18.26 -7.22
N ARG A 24 -4.11 -17.44 -7.57
CA ARG A 24 -3.73 -16.27 -6.76
C ARG A 24 -4.86 -15.26 -6.66
N GLU A 25 -5.54 -14.94 -7.74
CA GLU A 25 -6.66 -14.00 -7.74
C GLU A 25 -7.81 -14.48 -6.85
N ARG A 26 -8.16 -15.77 -6.93
CA ARG A 26 -9.16 -16.38 -6.04
C ARG A 26 -8.74 -16.29 -4.56
N ALA A 27 -7.48 -16.55 -4.27
CA ALA A 27 -6.94 -16.44 -2.91
C ALA A 27 -6.99 -14.99 -2.39
N TRP A 28 -6.67 -14.01 -3.24
CA TRP A 28 -6.71 -12.59 -2.88
C TRP A 28 -8.15 -12.12 -2.60
N LYS A 29 -9.10 -12.48 -3.46
CA LYS A 29 -10.54 -12.19 -3.24
C LYS A 29 -11.05 -12.78 -1.92
N ALA A 30 -10.64 -14.01 -1.60
CA ALA A 30 -11.01 -14.63 -0.33
C ALA A 30 -10.40 -13.89 0.88
N MET A 31 -9.13 -13.50 0.77
CA MET A 31 -8.45 -12.73 1.81
C MET A 31 -9.10 -11.36 2.04
N ASP A 32 -9.48 -10.66 0.96
CA ASP A 32 -10.18 -9.38 1.04
C ASP A 32 -11.54 -9.52 1.73
N LYS A 33 -12.30 -10.57 1.39
CA LYS A 33 -13.57 -10.87 2.06
C LYS A 33 -13.38 -11.12 3.56
N LEU A 34 -12.36 -11.88 3.95
CA LEU A 34 -12.06 -12.13 5.36
C LEU A 34 -11.69 -10.84 6.09
N ASN A 35 -10.82 -10.02 5.49
CA ASN A 35 -10.41 -8.74 6.08
C ASN A 35 -11.55 -7.71 6.16
N ALA A 36 -12.54 -7.76 5.25
CA ALA A 36 -13.73 -6.94 5.35
C ALA A 36 -14.60 -7.31 6.57
N THR A 37 -14.67 -8.60 6.92
CA THR A 37 -15.49 -9.10 8.03
C THR A 37 -14.78 -9.10 9.39
N LEU A 38 -13.49 -9.41 9.41
CA LEU A 38 -12.70 -9.61 10.63
C LEU A 38 -11.86 -8.39 11.00
N GLY A 39 -11.98 -7.29 10.25
CA GLY A 39 -11.16 -6.10 10.40
C GLY A 39 -9.91 -6.12 9.51
N ARG A 40 -9.43 -4.91 9.23
CA ARG A 40 -8.30 -4.67 8.33
C ARG A 40 -7.00 -5.31 8.85
N ASP A 41 -6.26 -5.94 7.93
CA ASP A 41 -4.98 -6.60 8.19
C ASP A 41 -5.04 -7.75 9.22
N THR A 42 -6.20 -8.40 9.36
CA THR A 42 -6.37 -9.59 10.20
C THR A 42 -5.74 -10.83 9.55
N VAL A 43 -6.03 -11.06 8.26
CA VAL A 43 -5.37 -12.06 7.42
C VAL A 43 -4.30 -11.37 6.58
N ARG A 44 -3.06 -11.88 6.66
CA ARG A 44 -1.89 -11.33 5.94
C ARG A 44 -1.08 -12.44 5.30
N THR A 45 -0.33 -12.09 4.26
CA THR A 45 0.64 -13.00 3.64
C THR A 45 1.87 -13.17 4.54
N LEU A 46 2.48 -14.36 4.52
CA LEU A 46 3.67 -14.67 5.31
C LEU A 46 4.85 -13.74 4.98
N GLY A 47 4.94 -13.25 3.73
CA GLY A 47 5.97 -12.32 3.28
C GLY A 47 5.77 -10.85 3.65
N ALA A 48 4.61 -10.46 4.19
CA ALA A 48 4.34 -9.06 4.56
C ALA A 48 5.07 -8.60 5.83
N GLY A 49 5.64 -9.54 6.60
CA GLY A 49 6.27 -9.26 7.89
C GLY A 49 5.26 -8.95 9.01
N PRO A 50 5.74 -8.82 10.26
CA PRO A 50 4.89 -8.51 11.40
C PRO A 50 4.38 -7.06 11.35
N LYS A 51 3.24 -6.77 12.01
CA LYS A 51 2.66 -5.40 12.07
C LYS A 51 3.63 -4.34 12.60
N ASN A 52 4.61 -4.78 13.40
CA ASN A 52 5.63 -3.96 14.05
C ASN A 52 7.03 -4.34 13.55
N ALA A 53 7.17 -4.70 12.27
CA ALA A 53 8.48 -4.96 11.69
C ALA A 53 9.42 -3.75 11.89
N ALA A 54 10.69 -4.02 12.19
CA ALA A 54 11.67 -2.98 12.49
C ALA A 54 11.91 -2.00 11.33
N TRP A 55 11.66 -2.44 10.09
CA TRP A 55 11.74 -1.63 8.87
C TRP A 55 10.43 -0.89 8.52
N LYS A 56 9.41 -0.94 9.38
CA LYS A 56 8.22 -0.12 9.21
C LYS A 56 8.61 1.34 9.41
N LEU A 57 8.13 2.22 8.52
CA LEU A 57 8.34 3.66 8.64
C LEU A 57 7.90 4.14 10.03
N ARG A 58 8.84 4.67 10.81
CA ARG A 58 8.58 5.35 12.08
C ARG A 58 8.52 6.85 11.80
N ALA A 59 7.31 7.39 11.76
CA ALA A 59 7.04 8.80 11.49
C ALA A 59 6.57 9.53 12.76
N GLU A 60 7.10 9.12 13.92
CA GLU A 60 6.75 9.66 15.24
C GLU A 60 7.11 11.16 15.35
N ASP A 61 8.25 11.57 14.77
CA ASP A 61 8.74 12.95 14.75
C ASP A 61 8.61 13.61 13.36
N ARG A 62 7.47 13.44 12.69
CA ARG A 62 7.28 14.03 11.35
C ARG A 62 7.08 15.55 11.44
N SER A 63 7.87 16.30 10.69
CA SER A 63 7.63 17.75 10.50
C SER A 63 6.27 18.01 9.83
N PRO A 64 5.67 19.19 10.03
CA PRO A 64 4.43 19.54 9.35
C PRO A 64 4.64 19.60 7.83
N ARG A 65 3.61 19.22 7.08
CA ARG A 65 3.64 19.05 5.62
C ARG A 65 3.47 20.37 4.88
N TRP A 66 4.37 21.31 5.11
CA TRP A 66 4.31 22.66 4.52
C TRP A 66 4.19 22.67 2.99
N THR A 67 4.81 21.72 2.31
CA THR A 67 4.83 21.68 0.83
C THR A 67 3.68 20.86 0.23
N THR A 68 2.99 20.04 1.01
CA THR A 68 1.99 19.09 0.49
C THR A 68 0.61 19.28 1.11
N ARG A 69 0.47 20.13 2.13
CA ARG A 69 -0.82 20.40 2.77
C ARG A 69 -0.93 21.85 3.24
N TRP A 70 -1.84 22.59 2.61
CA TRP A 70 -2.11 23.99 2.90
C TRP A 70 -2.52 24.24 4.35
N ASP A 71 -3.27 23.32 4.97
CA ASP A 71 -3.71 23.44 6.38
C ASP A 71 -2.57 23.38 7.39
N GLU A 72 -1.42 22.81 7.02
CA GLU A 72 -0.27 22.65 7.90
C GLU A 72 0.72 23.83 7.77
N LEU A 73 0.42 24.84 6.95
CA LEU A 73 1.27 26.01 6.74
C LEU A 73 1.32 26.95 7.97
N PRO A 74 2.49 27.55 8.27
CA PRO A 74 2.61 28.54 9.33
C PRO A 74 1.75 29.78 9.04
N ARG A 75 0.92 30.20 9.99
CA ARG A 75 0.14 31.43 9.89
C ARG A 75 0.95 32.59 10.46
N VAL A 76 1.31 33.56 9.63
CA VAL A 76 1.94 34.80 10.07
C VAL A 76 0.86 35.75 10.60
N ARG A 77 1.08 36.35 11.78
CA ARG A 77 0.26 37.44 12.30
C ARG A 77 1.04 38.75 12.11
N SER A 78 0.45 39.72 11.43
CA SER A 78 0.97 41.10 11.44
C SER A 78 0.64 41.74 12.77
N ASN A 79 1.62 42.42 13.37
CA ASN A 79 1.38 43.40 14.42
C ASN A 79 0.83 44.69 13.81
#